data_AF-A0A1L8CSB1-F1
#
_entry.id   AF-A0A1L8CSB1-F1
#
_cell.length_a   1.000
_cell.length_b   1.000
_cell.length_c   1.000
_cell.angle_alpha   90.00
_cell.angle_beta   90.00
_cell.angle_gamma   90.00
#
_symmetry.space_group_name_H-M   'P 1'
#
loop_
_entity.id
_entity.type
_entity.pdbx_description
1 polymer ?
#
loop_
_entity_poly.entity_id
_entity_poly.type
_entity_poly.pdbx_seq_one_letter_code
_entity_poly.pdbx_strand_id
1 'polypeptide(L)'
;MEHLREQQLLKEKLSHIDEHPKYQKLLAEKKSFIVKGVIFFLIYYFLLPISVGYFPEIMKRQVIGSINLAYLFALSQFFMAWIVAYVYVQKANKVFDPLAEEIIKEIKGGA
;
A
#
# COMPACT_ATOMS: atom_id res chain seq x y z
N MET A 1 -37.38 15.49 -5.75
CA MET A 1 -37.06 15.47 -7.20
C MET A 1 -35.72 16.14 -7.51
N GLU A 2 -35.37 17.24 -6.85
CA GLU A 2 -34.12 17.98 -7.07
C GLU A 2 -32.87 17.23 -6.58
N HIS A 3 -32.91 16.68 -5.35
CA HIS A 3 -31.82 15.84 -4.82
C HIS A 3 -31.52 14.57 -5.64
N LEU A 4 -32.52 14.02 -6.34
CA LEU A 4 -32.32 12.85 -7.21
C LEU A 4 -31.57 13.24 -8.49
N ARG A 5 -31.81 14.46 -9.01
CA ARG A 5 -31.08 15.03 -10.15
C ARG A 5 -29.64 15.36 -9.80
N GLU A 6 -29.38 15.97 -8.63
CA GLU A 6 -28.01 16.24 -8.16
C GLU A 6 -27.20 14.95 -8.00
N GLN A 7 -27.79 13.91 -7.41
CA GLN A 7 -27.16 12.60 -7.25
C GLN A 7 -26.87 11.94 -8.60
N GLN A 8 -27.77 12.06 -9.58
CA GLN A 8 -27.54 11.57 -10.95
C GLN A 8 -26.41 12.33 -11.64
N LEU A 9 -26.41 13.66 -11.57
CA LEU A 9 -25.38 14.51 -12.16
C LEU A 9 -23.99 14.23 -11.54
N LEU A 10 -23.94 14.01 -10.23
CA LEU A 10 -22.71 13.65 -9.53
C LEU A 10 -22.20 12.27 -9.95
N LYS A 11 -23.09 11.27 -10.07
CA LYS A 11 -22.72 9.93 -10.57
C LYS A 11 -22.17 9.99 -11.99
N GLU A 12 -22.79 10.78 -12.86
CA GLU A 12 -22.33 10.99 -14.24
C GLU A 12 -20.94 11.64 -14.27
N LYS A 13 -20.73 12.73 -13.52
CA LYS A 13 -19.41 13.36 -13.38
C LYS A 13 -18.34 12.44 -12.80
N LEU A 14 -18.70 11.61 -11.80
CA LEU A 14 -17.82 10.61 -11.21
C LEU A 14 -17.47 9.50 -12.20
N SER A 15 -18.38 9.13 -13.12
CA SER A 15 -18.11 8.10 -14.13
C SER A 15 -17.09 8.52 -15.19
N HIS A 16 -16.83 9.83 -15.31
CA HIS A 16 -15.82 10.39 -16.22
C HIS A 16 -14.56 10.87 -15.49
N ILE A 17 -14.44 10.56 -14.18
CA ILE A 17 -13.27 10.95 -13.38
C ILE A 17 -11.99 10.28 -13.85
N ASP A 18 -12.11 9.10 -14.46
CA ASP A 18 -10.99 8.32 -14.98
C ASP A 18 -10.21 9.08 -16.07
N GLU A 19 -10.86 9.99 -16.81
CA GLU A 19 -10.23 10.82 -17.84
C GLU A 19 -9.53 12.06 -17.24
N HIS A 20 -9.75 12.36 -15.96
CA HIS A 20 -9.22 13.56 -15.34
C HIS A 20 -7.70 13.44 -15.08
N PRO A 21 -6.86 14.38 -15.58
CA PRO A 21 -5.41 14.29 -15.42
C PRO A 21 -4.92 14.20 -13.96
N LYS A 22 -5.60 14.89 -13.02
CA LYS A 22 -5.27 14.82 -11.59
C LYS A 22 -5.58 13.46 -10.98
N TYR A 23 -6.64 12.80 -11.44
CA TYR A 23 -7.03 11.47 -10.97
C TYR A 23 -6.02 10.40 -11.46
N GLN A 24 -5.63 10.47 -12.73
CA GLN A 24 -4.57 9.62 -13.26
C GLN A 24 -3.24 9.80 -12.54
N LYS A 25 -2.87 11.04 -12.19
CA LYS A 25 -1.68 11.33 -11.38
C LYS A 25 -1.76 10.71 -9.98
N LEU A 26 -2.91 10.82 -9.31
CA LEU A 26 -3.15 10.17 -8.01
C LEU A 26 -2.96 8.65 -8.09
N LEU A 27 -3.54 8.01 -9.10
CA LEU A 27 -3.40 6.57 -9.32
C LEU A 27 -1.95 6.17 -9.61
N ALA A 28 -1.23 6.94 -10.42
CA ALA A 28 0.17 6.67 -10.75
C ALA A 28 1.07 6.74 -9.51
N GLU A 29 0.91 7.75 -8.67
CA GLU A 29 1.65 7.91 -7.41
C GLU A 29 1.35 6.76 -6.43
N LYS A 30 0.06 6.44 -6.25
CA LYS A 30 -0.37 5.32 -5.39
C LYS A 30 0.18 3.99 -5.88
N LYS A 31 0.08 3.72 -7.19
CA LYS A 31 0.58 2.50 -7.81
C LYS A 31 2.09 2.38 -7.66
N SER A 32 2.85 3.44 -7.94
CA SER A 32 4.31 3.44 -7.81
C SER A 32 4.75 3.12 -6.37
N PHE A 33 4.08 3.71 -5.39
CA PHE A 33 4.34 3.43 -3.98
C PHE A 33 4.05 1.97 -3.61
N ILE A 34 2.86 1.47 -3.97
CA ILE A 34 2.44 0.09 -3.65
C ILE A 34 3.36 -0.91 -4.34
N VAL A 35 3.68 -0.71 -5.63
CA VAL A 35 4.53 -1.63 -6.40
C VAL A 35 5.92 -1.74 -5.77
N LYS A 36 6.53 -0.61 -5.36
CA LYS A 36 7.81 -0.63 -4.64
C LYS A 36 7.71 -1.41 -3.33
N GLY A 37 6.63 -1.20 -2.57
CA GLY A 37 6.36 -1.93 -1.33
C GLY A 37 6.20 -3.44 -1.55
N VAL A 38 5.48 -3.84 -2.61
CA VAL A 38 5.30 -5.25 -2.99
C VAL A 38 6.63 -5.88 -3.41
N ILE A 39 7.44 -5.20 -4.21
CA ILE A 39 8.77 -5.71 -4.60
C ILE A 39 9.64 -5.93 -3.36
N PHE A 40 9.68 -4.96 -2.44
CA PHE A 40 10.41 -5.10 -1.18
C PHE A 40 9.88 -6.28 -0.35
N PHE A 41 8.57 -6.40 -0.21
CA PHE A 41 7.92 -7.49 0.51
C PHE A 41 8.29 -8.85 -0.09
N LEU A 42 8.23 -8.99 -1.42
CA LEU A 42 8.57 -10.24 -2.11
C LEU A 42 10.03 -10.63 -1.89
N ILE A 43 10.96 -9.67 -2.03
CA ILE A 43 12.38 -9.92 -1.77
C ILE A 43 12.57 -10.40 -0.34
N TYR A 44 11.99 -9.71 0.64
CA TYR A 44 12.12 -10.06 2.05
C TYR A 44 11.47 -11.42 2.38
N TYR A 45 10.33 -11.72 1.76
CA TYR A 45 9.62 -12.98 1.90
C TYR A 45 10.46 -14.17 1.40
N PHE A 46 11.00 -14.06 0.18
CA PHE A 46 11.82 -15.11 -0.42
C PHE A 46 13.22 -15.23 0.19
N LEU A 47 13.69 -14.20 0.89
CA LEU A 47 14.97 -14.24 1.58
C LEU A 47 15.03 -15.39 2.61
N LEU A 48 13.91 -15.73 3.26
CA LEU A 48 13.83 -16.84 4.21
C LEU A 48 14.13 -18.20 3.54
N PRO A 49 13.33 -18.71 2.58
CA PRO A 49 13.60 -20.02 1.96
C PRO A 49 14.94 -20.07 1.23
N ILE A 50 15.38 -18.96 0.61
CA ILE A 50 16.71 -18.87 0.01
C ILE A 50 17.79 -19.03 1.07
N SER A 51 17.70 -18.30 2.19
CA SER A 51 18.69 -18.39 3.27
C SER A 51 18.70 -19.77 3.93
N VAL A 52 17.53 -20.42 4.08
CA VAL A 52 17.44 -21.79 4.60
C VAL A 52 18.09 -22.80 3.65
N GLY A 53 17.91 -22.64 2.33
CA GLY A 53 18.48 -23.53 1.32
C GLY A 53 19.99 -23.37 1.13
N TYR A 54 20.50 -22.14 1.06
CA TYR A 54 21.91 -21.86 0.78
C TYR A 54 22.77 -21.71 2.05
N PHE A 55 22.19 -21.25 3.16
CA PHE A 55 22.90 -21.00 4.42
C PHE A 55 22.26 -21.71 5.63
N PRO A 56 22.06 -23.06 5.55
CA PRO A 56 21.38 -23.81 6.61
C PRO A 56 22.10 -23.71 7.96
N GLU A 57 23.43 -23.64 7.97
CA GLU A 57 24.24 -23.53 9.20
C GLU A 57 23.94 -22.24 9.99
N ILE A 58 23.74 -21.12 9.29
CA ILE A 58 23.36 -19.85 9.92
C ILE A 58 21.92 -19.96 10.42
N MET A 59 21.00 -20.45 9.59
CA MET A 59 19.57 -20.48 9.91
C MET A 59 19.24 -21.44 11.07
N LYS A 60 20.03 -22.51 11.24
CA LYS A 60 19.91 -23.46 12.37
C LYS A 60 20.51 -22.95 13.67
N ARG A 61 21.31 -21.88 13.63
CA ARG A 61 21.97 -21.34 14.83
C ARG A 61 20.90 -20.97 15.87
N GLN A 62 20.99 -21.63 17.03
CA GLN A 62 20.12 -21.37 18.16
C GLN A 62 20.45 -20.02 18.78
N VAL A 63 19.41 -19.28 19.16
CA VAL A 63 19.52 -17.97 19.80
C VAL A 63 19.06 -18.05 21.25
N ILE A 64 17.85 -18.59 21.48
CA ILE A 64 17.29 -18.79 22.83
C ILE A 64 16.63 -20.17 22.90
N GLY A 65 17.22 -21.08 23.68
CA GLY A 65 16.74 -22.45 23.80
C GLY A 65 16.61 -23.12 22.42
N SER A 66 15.43 -23.65 22.11
CA SER A 66 15.13 -24.30 20.82
C SER A 66 14.81 -23.32 19.68
N ILE A 67 14.81 -22.01 19.92
CA ILE A 67 14.52 -20.99 18.90
C ILE A 67 15.81 -20.69 18.12
N ASN A 68 15.79 -21.00 16.83
CA ASN A 68 16.87 -20.67 15.89
C ASN A 68 16.60 -19.37 15.10
N LEU A 69 17.61 -18.93 14.34
CA LEU A 69 17.51 -17.73 13.52
C LEU A 69 16.40 -17.78 12.47
N ALA A 70 16.07 -18.96 11.92
CA ALA A 70 14.97 -19.10 10.98
C ALA A 70 13.61 -18.72 11.62
N TYR A 71 13.36 -19.13 12.86
CA TYR A 71 12.15 -18.74 13.59
C TYR A 71 12.10 -17.23 13.85
N LEU A 72 13.23 -16.61 14.22
CA LEU A 72 13.29 -15.17 14.43
C LEU A 72 13.04 -14.39 13.13
N PHE A 73 13.58 -14.87 12.00
CA PHE A 73 13.32 -14.28 10.70
C PHE A 73 11.86 -14.44 10.27
N ALA A 74 11.25 -15.61 10.50
CA ALA A 74 9.83 -15.81 10.25
C ALA A 74 8.98 -14.85 11.11
N LEU A 75 9.35 -14.62 12.37
CA LEU A 75 8.66 -13.66 13.23
C LEU A 75 8.83 -12.22 12.74
N SER A 76 10.02 -11.84 12.25
CA SER A 76 10.26 -10.49 11.72
C SER A 76 9.44 -10.19 10.45
N GLN A 77 8.97 -11.20 9.72
CA GLN A 77 8.05 -11.01 8.58
C GLN A 77 6.72 -10.38 9.02
N PHE A 78 6.20 -10.71 10.21
CA PHE A 78 4.97 -10.08 10.74
C PHE A 78 5.18 -8.59 11.02
N PHE A 79 6.27 -8.25 11.71
CA PHE A 79 6.61 -6.86 11.99
C PHE A 79 6.86 -6.08 10.69
N MET A 80 7.52 -6.70 9.71
CA MET A 80 7.72 -6.10 8.39
C MET A 80 6.37 -5.78 7.71
N ALA A 81 5.42 -6.71 7.71
CA ALA A 81 4.10 -6.48 7.11
C ALA A 81 3.35 -5.32 7.80
N TRP A 82 3.39 -5.26 9.14
CA TRP A 82 2.81 -4.15 9.89
C TRP A 82 3.50 -2.81 9.61
N ILE A 83 4.83 -2.79 9.48
CA ILE A 83 5.57 -1.58 9.11
C ILE A 83 5.15 -1.10 7.72
N VAL A 84 5.07 -2.00 6.74
CA VAL A 84 4.63 -1.65 5.38
C VAL A 84 3.20 -1.08 5.40
N ALA A 85 2.30 -1.72 6.15
CA ALA A 85 0.93 -1.24 6.32
C ALA A 85 0.88 0.14 7.00
N TYR A 86 1.66 0.33 8.06
CA TYR A 86 1.75 1.61 8.79
C TYR A 86 2.28 2.74 7.90
N VAL A 87 3.36 2.49 7.17
CA VAL A 87 3.94 3.47 6.24
C VAL A 87 2.95 3.80 5.12
N TYR A 88 2.22 2.80 4.62
CA TYR A 88 1.14 3.01 3.64
C TYR A 88 0.04 3.92 4.20
N VAL A 89 -0.49 3.62 5.40
CA VAL A 89 -1.55 4.44 6.02
C VAL A 89 -1.07 5.87 6.24
N GLN A 90 0.16 6.05 6.73
CA GLN A 90 0.71 7.38 6.92
C GLN A 90 0.82 8.15 5.58
N LYS A 91 1.24 7.49 4.51
CA LYS A 91 1.35 8.10 3.18
C LYS A 91 -0.03 8.39 2.57
N ALA A 92 -1.01 7.52 2.79
CA ALA A 92 -2.38 7.71 2.36
C ALA A 92 -2.99 8.96 2.99
N ASN A 93 -2.95 9.05 4.32
CA ASN A 93 -3.51 10.17 5.06
C ASN A 93 -2.84 11.52 4.71
N LYS A 94 -1.53 11.51 4.40
CA LYS A 94 -0.78 12.75 4.12
C LYS A 94 -0.83 13.20 2.67
N VAL A 95 -1.07 12.30 1.72
CA VAL A 95 -0.90 12.58 0.28
C VAL A 95 -2.15 12.18 -0.49
N PHE A 96 -2.57 10.92 -0.39
CA PHE A 96 -3.65 10.42 -1.23
C PHE A 96 -5.01 11.00 -0.83
N ASP A 97 -5.29 11.13 0.46
CA ASP A 97 -6.57 11.64 0.95
C ASP A 97 -6.75 13.14 0.64
N PRO A 98 -5.76 14.03 0.86
CA PRO A 98 -5.88 15.44 0.45
C PRO A 98 -6.06 15.63 -1.06
N LEU A 99 -5.34 14.84 -1.88
CA LEU A 99 -5.49 14.86 -3.34
C LEU A 99 -6.89 14.39 -3.77
N ALA A 100 -7.45 13.38 -3.10
CA ALA A 100 -8.79 12.90 -3.37
C ALA A 100 -9.85 13.94 -2.98
N GLU A 101 -9.69 14.61 -1.84
CA GLU A 101 -10.57 15.69 -1.40
C GLU A 101 -10.56 16.88 -2.37
N GLU A 102 -9.39 17.28 -2.88
CA GLU A 102 -9.26 18.35 -3.88
C GLU A 102 -10.04 18.02 -5.16
N ILE A 103 -9.89 16.80 -5.67
CA ILE A 103 -10.62 16.33 -6.87
C ILE A 103 -12.13 16.30 -6.62
N ILE A 104 -12.57 15.81 -5.44
CA ILE A 104 -13.98 15.78 -5.07
C ILE A 104 -14.56 17.21 -4.97
N LYS A 105 -13.79 18.17 -4.45
CA LYS A 105 -14.20 19.57 -4.34
C LYS A 105 -14.35 20.24 -5.72
N GLU A 106 -13.42 19.99 -6.64
CA GLU A 106 -13.51 20.47 -8.03
C GLU A 106 -14.76 19.91 -8.73
N ILE A 107 -15.04 18.61 -8.57
CA ILE A 107 -16.20 17.94 -9.21
C ILE A 107 -17.54 18.46 -8.65
N LYS A 108 -17.60 18.72 -7.34
CA LYS A 108 -18.81 19.21 -6.66
C LYS A 108 -19.13 20.68 -6.94
N GLY A 109 -18.18 21.47 -7.46
CA GLY A 109 -18.45 22.83 -7.94
C GLY A 109 -17.93 23.94 -7.04
N GLY A 110 -16.61 23.98 -6.82
CA GLY A 110 -15.93 25.17 -6.28
C GLY A 110 -14.74 25.54 -7.15
N ALA A 111 -14.72 26.78 -7.63
CA ALA A 111 -13.48 27.46 -7.95
C ALA A 111 -12.55 27.53 -6.73
#